data_AF-A0A0H2W9S8-F1
#
_entry.id   AF-A0A0H2W9S8-F1
#
_cell.length_a   1.000
_cell.length_b   1.000
_cell.length_c   1.000
_cell.angle_alpha   90.00
_cell.angle_beta   90.00
_cell.angle_gamma   90.00
#
_symmetry.space_group_name_H-M   'P 1'
#
loop_
_entity.id
_entity.type
_entity.pdbx_description
1 polymer ?
#
loop_
_entity_poly.entity_id
_entity_poly.type
_entity_poly.pdbx_seq_one_letter_code
_entity_poly.pdbx_strand_id
1 'polypeptide(L)'
;MKSRSSLYIFLGFFLAGMGGCGTGATSPASTPTVAQATLDSARAAYDAGDYRRTIALLGGHAREIDGADVNTQVAAHKLLAFSYCLTRRTTQCRAEFSRILDLNPRFDLSPAEKGHPIWGPAFEYARRKHALS
;
A
#
# COMPACT_ATOMS: atom_id res chain seq x y z
N MET A 1 -24.50 52.41 15.42
CA MET A 1 -25.78 52.73 16.10
C MET A 1 -26.93 52.15 15.29
N LYS A 2 -27.86 51.46 15.96
CA LYS A 2 -29.23 51.10 15.54
C LYS A 2 -29.42 50.04 14.42
N SER A 3 -29.59 48.81 14.90
CA SER A 3 -30.60 47.79 14.53
C SER A 3 -31.46 48.03 13.29
N ARG A 4 -31.58 47.00 12.45
CA ARG A 4 -32.88 46.55 11.90
C ARG A 4 -32.97 45.03 11.86
N SER A 5 -33.71 44.50 12.83
CA SER A 5 -34.39 43.21 12.77
C SER A 5 -35.10 43.02 11.42
N SER A 6 -34.98 41.83 10.82
CA SER A 6 -35.98 41.35 9.88
C SER A 6 -36.33 39.92 10.23
N LEU A 7 -37.32 39.85 11.11
CA LEU A 7 -38.13 38.68 11.42
C LEU A 7 -38.88 38.29 10.14
N TYR A 8 -38.55 37.17 9.53
CA TYR A 8 -39.47 36.49 8.61
C TYR A 8 -39.61 35.04 9.04
N ILE A 9 -40.65 34.85 9.84
CA ILE A 9 -41.36 33.60 10.03
C ILE A 9 -41.84 33.13 8.65
N PHE A 10 -41.28 32.03 8.15
CA PHE A 10 -41.97 31.19 7.17
C PHE A 10 -42.22 29.84 7.82
N LEU A 11 -43.39 29.78 8.48
CA LEU A 11 -44.06 28.57 8.90
C LEU A 11 -44.86 28.03 7.70
N GLY A 12 -44.71 26.74 7.39
CA GLY A 12 -45.51 26.01 6.40
C GLY A 12 -44.68 24.92 5.72
N PHE A 13 -44.41 23.78 6.36
CA PHE A 13 -45.24 22.56 6.33
C PHE A 13 -45.61 22.13 4.91
N PHE A 14 -44.85 21.23 4.29
CA PHE A 14 -45.37 20.38 3.20
C PHE A 14 -44.57 19.05 3.13
N LEU A 15 -45.25 18.01 3.61
CA LEU A 15 -45.27 16.61 3.14
C LEU A 15 -44.03 15.70 3.18
N ALA A 16 -44.28 14.57 3.85
CA ALA A 16 -43.54 13.33 3.81
C ALA A 16 -43.22 12.86 2.37
N GLY A 17 -41.96 12.47 2.17
CA GLY A 17 -41.51 11.66 1.04
C GLY A 17 -40.84 10.39 1.55
N MET A 18 -41.45 9.25 1.21
CA MET A 18 -41.04 7.90 1.55
C MET A 18 -39.61 7.56 1.13
N GLY A 19 -39.05 6.55 1.79
CA GLY A 19 -37.69 6.07 1.65
C GLY A 19 -37.32 5.68 0.21
N GLY A 20 -36.18 6.22 -0.23
CA GLY A 20 -35.36 5.56 -1.23
C GLY A 20 -34.39 4.64 -0.50
N CYS A 21 -34.68 3.34 -0.47
CA CYS A 21 -33.64 2.35 -0.22
C CYS A 21 -32.72 2.43 -1.44
N GLY A 22 -31.65 3.20 -1.33
CA GLY A 22 -30.56 3.16 -2.29
C GLY A 22 -29.93 1.79 -2.20
N THR A 23 -30.45 0.83 -2.95
CA THR A 23 -29.69 -0.35 -3.34
C THR A 23 -28.62 0.12 -4.31
N GLY A 24 -27.61 0.82 -3.77
CA GLY A 24 -26.30 0.79 -4.38
C GLY A 24 -25.93 -0.68 -4.44
N ALA A 25 -25.72 -1.19 -5.65
CA ALA A 25 -25.20 -2.52 -5.85
C ALA A 25 -23.86 -2.61 -5.10
N THR A 26 -23.90 -3.15 -3.88
CA THR A 26 -22.71 -3.63 -3.20
C THR A 26 -22.18 -4.74 -4.09
N SER A 27 -21.19 -4.43 -4.93
CA SER A 27 -20.36 -5.44 -5.58
C SER A 27 -20.01 -6.47 -4.53
N PRO A 28 -20.16 -7.79 -4.79
CA PRO A 28 -19.79 -8.79 -3.82
C PRO A 28 -18.33 -8.55 -3.45
N ALA A 29 -18.08 -8.18 -2.19
CA ALA A 29 -16.73 -7.99 -1.70
C ALA A 29 -16.01 -9.33 -1.86
N SER A 30 -15.15 -9.45 -2.85
CA SER A 30 -14.30 -10.62 -3.02
C SER A 30 -13.51 -10.83 -1.74
N THR A 31 -13.63 -11.99 -1.13
CA THR A 31 -12.79 -12.37 0.02
C THR A 31 -11.33 -12.19 -0.38
N PRO A 32 -10.52 -11.41 0.37
CA PRO A 32 -9.12 -11.22 0.03
C PRO A 32 -8.39 -12.56 0.07
N THR A 33 -7.49 -12.75 -0.90
CA THR A 33 -6.59 -13.91 -0.89
C THR A 33 -5.68 -13.86 0.34
N VAL A 34 -5.11 -15.00 0.76
CA VAL A 34 -4.15 -15.04 1.87
C VAL A 34 -2.97 -14.11 1.62
N ALA A 35 -2.51 -14.01 0.37
CA ALA A 35 -1.46 -13.09 -0.04
C ALA A 35 -1.84 -11.63 0.19
N GLN A 36 -3.05 -11.25 -0.23
CA GLN A 36 -3.55 -9.88 -0.07
C GLN A 36 -3.73 -9.53 1.42
N ALA A 37 -4.36 -10.43 2.20
CA ALA A 37 -4.54 -10.23 3.63
C ALA A 37 -3.21 -10.13 4.40
N THR A 38 -2.21 -10.93 4.00
CA THR A 38 -0.85 -10.85 4.55
C THR A 38 -0.20 -9.52 4.20
N LEU A 39 -0.30 -9.08 2.95
CA LEU A 39 0.26 -7.81 2.51
C LEU A 39 -0.36 -6.62 3.26
N ASP A 40 -1.67 -6.64 3.49
CA ASP A 40 -2.37 -5.59 4.24
C ASP A 40 -1.95 -5.58 5.71
N SER A 41 -1.80 -6.76 6.32
CA SER A 41 -1.26 -6.88 7.69
C SER A 41 0.19 -6.39 7.77
N ALA A 42 0.99 -6.65 6.74
CA ALA A 42 2.37 -6.21 6.67
C ALA A 42 2.49 -4.69 6.47
N ARG A 43 1.60 -4.08 5.68
CA ARG A 43 1.49 -2.61 5.56
C ARG A 43 1.17 -1.97 6.90
N ALA A 44 0.18 -2.48 7.61
CA ALA A 44 -0.17 -1.99 8.94
C ALA A 44 1.02 -2.07 9.92
N ALA A 45 1.78 -3.17 9.88
CA ALA A 45 2.99 -3.32 10.69
C ALA A 45 4.09 -2.32 10.28
N TYR A 46 4.29 -2.10 8.98
CA TYR A 46 5.27 -1.17 8.45
C TYR A 46 4.95 0.27 8.85
N ASP A 47 3.69 0.68 8.71
CA ASP A 47 3.20 2.02 9.05
C ASP A 47 3.31 2.29 10.56
N ALA A 48 3.19 1.24 11.39
CA ALA A 48 3.45 1.30 12.83
C ALA A 48 4.96 1.32 13.19
N GLY A 49 5.85 1.26 12.20
CA GLY A 49 7.30 1.20 12.40
C GLY A 49 7.83 -0.19 12.81
N ASP A 50 6.99 -1.22 12.82
CA ASP A 50 7.39 -2.59 13.14
C ASP A 50 7.89 -3.33 11.89
N TYR A 51 9.08 -2.93 11.44
CA TYR A 51 9.75 -3.51 10.29
C TYR A 51 10.14 -4.98 10.51
N ARG A 52 10.35 -5.41 11.77
CA ARG A 52 10.66 -6.81 12.08
C ARG A 52 9.41 -7.68 11.90
N ARG A 53 8.25 -7.21 12.36
CA ARG A 53 6.97 -7.88 12.12
C ARG A 53 6.60 -7.91 10.66
N THR A 54 6.83 -6.83 9.93
CA THR A 54 6.64 -6.75 8.47
C THR A 54 7.41 -7.86 7.76
N ILE A 55 8.70 -8.01 8.09
CA ILE A 55 9.55 -9.06 7.53
C ILE A 55 9.06 -10.46 7.91
N ALA A 56 8.67 -10.67 9.18
CA ALA A 56 8.16 -11.96 9.64
C ALA A 56 6.85 -12.36 8.94
N LEU A 57 5.94 -11.40 8.73
CA LEU A 57 4.66 -11.63 8.04
C LEU A 57 4.88 -12.07 6.60
N LEU A 58 5.62 -11.27 5.83
CA LEU A 58 5.83 -11.52 4.40
C LEU A 58 6.75 -12.71 4.16
N GLY A 59 7.80 -12.89 4.97
CA GLY A 59 8.68 -14.05 4.87
C GLY A 59 8.02 -15.35 5.30
N GLY A 60 7.08 -15.29 6.26
CA GLY A 60 6.31 -16.46 6.73
C GLY A 60 5.27 -16.97 5.73
N HIS A 61 4.87 -16.12 4.77
CA HIS A 61 3.87 -16.45 3.73
C HIS A 61 4.45 -16.31 2.33
N ALA A 62 5.75 -16.60 2.16
CA ALA A 62 6.42 -16.44 0.88
C ALA A 62 5.75 -17.25 -0.23
N ARG A 63 5.23 -18.45 0.07
CA ARG A 63 4.56 -19.31 -0.92
C ARG A 63 3.27 -18.68 -1.46
N GLU A 64 2.49 -18.08 -0.58
CA GLU A 64 1.25 -17.40 -0.92
C GLU A 64 1.53 -16.13 -1.72
N ILE A 65 2.58 -15.38 -1.34
CA ILE A 65 3.04 -14.23 -2.11
C ILE A 65 3.50 -14.66 -3.51
N ASP A 66 4.38 -15.66 -3.62
CA ASP A 66 4.92 -16.15 -4.90
C ASP A 66 3.80 -16.63 -5.86
N GLY A 67 2.69 -17.13 -5.32
CA GLY A 67 1.51 -17.57 -6.08
C GLY A 67 0.50 -16.47 -6.40
N ALA A 68 0.69 -15.24 -5.90
CA ALA A 68 -0.22 -14.12 -6.14
C ALA A 68 -0.02 -13.51 -7.53
N ASP A 69 -0.86 -12.55 -7.92
CA ASP A 69 -0.62 -11.76 -9.12
C ASP A 69 0.64 -10.88 -8.98
N VAL A 70 1.22 -10.48 -10.11
CA VAL A 70 2.49 -9.75 -10.16
C VAL A 70 2.44 -8.44 -9.36
N ASN A 71 1.31 -7.73 -9.31
CA ASN A 71 1.23 -6.48 -8.56
C ASN A 71 1.32 -6.73 -7.05
N THR A 72 0.64 -7.77 -6.57
CA THR A 72 0.73 -8.20 -5.16
C THR A 72 2.15 -8.62 -4.81
N GLN A 73 2.81 -9.40 -5.67
CA GLN A 73 4.20 -9.80 -5.49
C GLN A 73 5.15 -8.60 -5.42
N VAL A 74 5.07 -7.69 -6.39
CA VAL A 74 5.90 -6.47 -6.44
C VAL A 74 5.68 -5.62 -5.19
N ALA A 75 4.44 -5.44 -4.75
CA ALA A 75 4.13 -4.68 -3.54
C ALA A 75 4.70 -5.33 -2.27
N ALA A 76 4.61 -6.66 -2.15
CA ALA A 76 5.18 -7.41 -1.03
C ALA A 76 6.71 -7.32 -0.99
N HIS A 77 7.38 -7.60 -2.12
CA HIS A 77 8.83 -7.51 -2.20
C HIS A 77 9.34 -6.07 -1.99
N LYS A 78 8.60 -5.05 -2.44
CA LYS A 78 8.94 -3.64 -2.18
C LYS A 78 8.91 -3.33 -0.68
N LEU A 79 7.86 -3.79 0.02
CA LEU A 79 7.72 -3.59 1.46
C LEU A 79 8.79 -4.35 2.26
N LEU A 80 9.14 -5.57 1.84
CA LEU A 80 10.29 -6.32 2.36
C LEU A 80 11.61 -5.57 2.14
N ALA A 81 11.86 -5.08 0.94
CA ALA A 81 13.08 -4.34 0.60
C ALA A 81 13.25 -3.13 1.53
N PHE A 82 12.22 -2.29 1.66
CA PHE A 82 12.25 -1.14 2.55
C PHE A 82 12.46 -1.54 4.02
N SER A 83 11.77 -2.58 4.50
CA SER A 83 11.92 -3.08 5.87
C SER A 83 13.33 -3.60 6.16
N TYR A 84 13.93 -4.32 5.21
CA TYR A 84 15.32 -4.77 5.35
C TYR A 84 16.30 -3.60 5.36
N CYS A 85 16.09 -2.60 4.50
CA CYS A 85 16.91 -1.40 4.47
C CYS A 85 16.85 -0.63 5.81
N LEU A 86 15.66 -0.43 6.38
CA LEU A 86 15.47 0.25 7.67
C LEU A 86 16.01 -0.55 8.86
N THR A 87 16.13 -1.88 8.72
CA THR A 87 16.74 -2.75 9.73
C THR A 87 18.23 -3.03 9.49
N ARG A 88 18.90 -2.22 8.65
CA ARG A 88 20.35 -2.31 8.31
C ARG A 88 20.78 -3.65 7.68
N ARG A 89 19.83 -4.37 7.06
CA ARG A 89 20.06 -5.64 6.36
C ARG A 89 20.18 -5.40 4.85
N THR A 90 21.25 -4.71 4.45
CA THR A 90 21.41 -4.19 3.08
C THR A 90 21.49 -5.28 2.02
N THR A 91 22.08 -6.44 2.32
CA THR A 91 22.16 -7.57 1.38
C THR A 91 20.76 -8.08 1.01
N GLN A 92 19.90 -8.30 2.02
CA GLN A 92 18.51 -8.71 1.82
C GLN A 92 17.72 -7.60 1.12
N CYS A 93 17.89 -6.34 1.52
CA CYS A 93 17.23 -5.21 0.85
C CYS A 93 17.49 -5.19 -0.67
N ARG A 94 18.75 -5.38 -1.08
CA ARG A 94 19.12 -5.47 -2.51
C ARG A 94 18.53 -6.70 -3.19
N ALA A 95 18.52 -7.85 -2.51
CA ALA A 95 17.96 -9.08 -3.04
C ALA A 95 16.46 -8.97 -3.33
N GLU A 96 15.69 -8.33 -2.44
CA GLU A 96 14.27 -8.09 -2.69
C GLU A 96 14.04 -7.13 -3.86
N PHE A 97 14.88 -6.09 -4.03
CA PHE A 97 14.82 -5.27 -5.25
C PHE A 97 15.17 -6.05 -6.51
N SER A 98 16.12 -6.98 -6.46
CA SER A 98 16.39 -7.87 -7.59
C SER A 98 15.18 -8.72 -7.95
N ARG A 99 14.48 -9.30 -6.96
CA ARG A 99 13.23 -10.05 -7.21
C ARG A 99 12.16 -9.20 -7.88
N ILE A 100 12.00 -7.95 -7.45
CA ILE A 100 11.05 -7.03 -8.10
C ILE A 100 11.41 -6.82 -9.57
N LEU A 101 12.69 -6.69 -9.90
CA LEU A 101 13.15 -6.50 -11.28
C LEU A 101 13.01 -7.77 -12.12
N ASP A 102 13.19 -8.95 -11.53
CA ASP A 102 12.93 -10.23 -12.18
C ASP A 102 11.44 -10.37 -12.57
N LEU A 103 10.53 -9.87 -11.70
CA LEU A 103 9.08 -9.88 -11.92
C LEU A 103 8.61 -8.76 -12.88
N ASN A 104 9.21 -7.57 -12.75
CA ASN A 104 8.89 -6.39 -13.53
C ASN A 104 10.18 -5.62 -13.87
N PRO A 105 10.80 -5.91 -15.03
CA PRO A 105 12.06 -5.28 -15.44
C PRO A 105 11.98 -3.75 -15.63
N ARG A 106 10.76 -3.21 -15.75
CA ARG A 106 10.51 -1.76 -15.88
C ARG A 106 10.16 -1.10 -14.55
N PHE A 107 10.17 -1.83 -13.45
CA PHE A 107 9.89 -1.27 -12.13
C PHE A 107 10.88 -0.14 -11.81
N ASP A 108 10.34 0.93 -11.24
CA ASP A 108 11.12 2.06 -10.80
C ASP A 108 10.56 2.62 -9.49
N LEU A 109 11.46 3.12 -8.65
CA LEU A 109 11.07 3.82 -7.43
C LEU A 109 10.52 5.20 -7.77
N SER A 110 9.53 5.65 -7.00
CA SER A 110 9.05 7.04 -7.11
C SER A 110 10.17 8.03 -6.76
N PRO A 111 10.07 9.31 -7.19
CA PRO A 111 11.08 10.31 -6.88
C PRO A 111 11.35 10.46 -5.38
N ALA A 112 10.30 10.41 -4.55
CA ALA A 112 10.42 10.48 -3.09
C ALA A 112 11.18 9.28 -2.52
N GLU A 113 10.93 8.09 -3.04
CA GLU A 113 11.64 6.88 -2.62
C GLU A 113 13.11 6.93 -3.05
N LYS A 114 13.41 7.33 -4.29
CA LYS A 114 14.82 7.43 -4.75
C LYS A 114 15.66 8.36 -3.89
N GLY A 115 15.07 9.41 -3.33
CA GLY A 115 15.75 10.37 -2.46
C GLY A 115 16.20 9.81 -1.10
N HIS A 116 15.74 8.61 -0.70
CA HIS A 116 16.12 8.05 0.60
C HIS A 116 17.57 7.53 0.60
N PRO A 117 18.37 7.86 1.62
CA PRO A 117 19.82 7.61 1.62
C PRO A 117 20.22 6.12 1.59
N ILE A 118 19.32 5.21 2.00
CA ILE A 118 19.62 3.77 2.08
C ILE A 118 19.02 2.99 0.92
N TRP A 119 17.69 3.01 0.73
CA TRP A 119 17.05 2.17 -0.28
C TRP A 119 17.23 2.68 -1.71
N GLY A 120 17.44 3.99 -1.94
CA GLY A 120 17.73 4.53 -3.27
C GLY A 120 19.00 3.89 -3.85
N PRO A 121 20.15 4.00 -3.18
CA PRO A 121 21.38 3.32 -3.60
C PRO A 121 21.27 1.79 -3.66
N ALA A 122 20.46 1.17 -2.80
CA ALA A 122 20.22 -0.28 -2.83
C ALA A 122 19.46 -0.72 -4.08
N PHE A 123 18.41 0.01 -4.46
CA PHE A 123 17.67 -0.23 -5.69
C PHE A 123 18.55 0.01 -6.92
N GLU A 124 19.30 1.10 -6.95
CA GLU A 124 20.23 1.39 -8.05
C GLU A 124 21.29 0.30 -8.24
N TYR A 125 21.81 -0.26 -7.14
CA TYR A 125 22.70 -1.40 -7.19
C TYR A 125 22.02 -2.63 -7.82
N ALA A 126 20.82 -2.97 -7.38
CA ALA A 126 20.07 -4.11 -7.90
C ALA A 126 19.76 -3.93 -9.40
N ARG A 127 19.34 -2.72 -9.80
CA ARG A 127 19.04 -2.38 -11.19
C ARG A 127 20.26 -2.49 -12.10
N ARG A 128 21.42 -1.96 -11.70
CA ARG A 128 22.65 -2.12 -12.48
C ARG A 128 23.05 -3.58 -12.62
N LYS A 129 22.95 -4.36 -11.55
CA LYS A 129 23.27 -5.79 -11.59
C LYS A 129 22.33 -6.55 -12.54
N HIS A 130 21.03 -6.30 -12.46
CA HIS A 130 20.04 -6.92 -13.34
C HIS A 130 20.26 -6.54 -14.81
N ALA A 131 20.65 -5.31 -15.12
CA ALA A 131 20.97 -4.88 -16.48
C ALA A 131 22.22 -5.54 -17.08
N LEU A 132 23.06 -6.18 -16.25
CA LEU A 132 24.27 -6.89 -16.67
C LEU A 132 24.09 -8.41 -16.72
N SER A 133 22.93 -8.93 -16.29
CA SER A 133 22.61 -10.36 -16.23
C SER A 133 21.87 -10.79 -17.50
#